data_AF-A0A416DHH8-F1
#
_entry.id   AF-A0A416DHH8-F1
#
_cell.length_a   1.000
_cell.length_b   1.000
_cell.length_c   1.000
_cell.angle_alpha   90.00
_cell.angle_beta   90.00
_cell.angle_gamma   90.00
#
_symmetry.space_group_name_H-M   'P 1'
#
loop_
_entity.id
_entity.type
_entity.pdbx_description
1 polymer ?
#
loop_
_entity_poly.entity_id
_entity_poly.type
_entity_poly.pdbx_seq_one_letter_code
_entity_poly.pdbx_strand_id
1 'polypeptide(L)' 'MKKRELCSFGKKINHRLIALEQSKGWLIEEVKRHTGLYFDRSYLRKIETGQLATPKIVDAICEILGIAVQGDYTKRKDQ' A
#
# COMPACT_ATOMS: atom_id res chain seq x y z
N MET A 1 -16.73 -5.13 15.18
CA MET A 1 -15.48 -5.56 14.51
C MET A 1 -14.31 -4.73 15.08
N LYS A 2 -13.20 -5.35 15.52
CA LYS A 2 -12.02 -4.60 16.02
C LYS A 2 -11.39 -3.81 14.86
N LYS A 3 -11.24 -2.49 15.03
CA LYS A 3 -10.52 -1.63 14.07
C LYS A 3 -9.06 -2.04 14.10
N ARG A 4 -8.56 -2.60 12.99
CA ARG A 4 -7.13 -2.93 12.85
C ARG A 4 -6.33 -1.66 12.68
N GLU A 5 -5.27 -1.55 13.46
CA GLU A 5 -4.31 -0.46 13.35
C GLU A 5 -3.50 -0.58 12.06
N LEU A 6 -2.97 0.56 11.63
CA LEU A 6 -2.10 0.63 10.46
C LEU A 6 -0.72 0.09 10.81
N CYS A 7 -0.15 -0.74 9.94
CA CYS A 7 1.25 -1.14 10.02
C CYS A 7 2.15 0.06 9.67
N SER A 8 3.47 -0.10 9.86
CA SER A 8 4.46 0.94 9.53
C SER A 8 4.35 1.38 8.07
N PHE A 9 4.14 0.43 7.14
CA PHE A 9 3.95 0.74 5.72
C PHE A 9 2.66 1.52 5.45
N GLY A 10 1.53 1.10 6.04
CA GLY A 10 0.26 1.83 5.94
C GLY A 10 0.33 3.27 6.46
N LYS A 11 1.11 3.51 7.52
CA LYS A 11 1.39 4.87 8.02
C LYS A 11 2.20 5.70 7.00
N LYS A 12 3.24 5.10 6.38
CA LYS A 12 4.04 5.76 5.33
C LYS A 12 3.20 6.12 4.11
N ILE A 13 2.31 5.23 3.66
CA ILE A 13 1.37 5.50 2.55
C ILE A 13 0.54 6.75 2.86
N ASN A 14 -0.13 6.79 4.01
CA ASN A 14 -0.98 7.93 4.38
C ASN A 14 -0.18 9.23 4.47
N HIS A 15 1.01 9.19 5.06
CA HIS A 15 1.87 10.37 5.17
C HIS A 15 2.27 10.91 3.80
N ARG A 16 2.65 10.03 2.86
CA ARG A 16 2.97 10.43 1.49
C ARG A 16 1.77 10.96 0.72
N LEU A 17 0.60 10.36 0.87
CA LEU A 17 -0.61 10.88 0.23
C LEU A 17 -0.95 12.29 0.70
N ILE A 18 -0.81 12.58 1.99
CA ILE A 18 -0.98 13.93 2.52
C ILE A 18 0.05 14.89 1.92
N ALA A 19 1.33 14.48 1.86
CA ALA A 19 2.40 15.30 1.30
C ALA A 19 2.23 15.58 -0.21
N LEU A 20 1.56 14.69 -0.94
CA LEU A 20 1.24 14.84 -2.36
C LEU A 20 -0.12 15.50 -2.61
N GLU A 21 -0.87 15.82 -1.55
CA GLU A 21 -2.26 16.29 -1.62
C GLU A 21 -3.19 15.35 -2.43
N GLN A 22 -2.91 14.05 -2.38
CA GLN A 22 -3.65 13.03 -3.12
C GLN A 22 -4.56 12.20 -2.21
N SER A 23 -5.64 11.69 -2.81
CA SER A 23 -6.58 10.81 -2.12
C SER A 23 -6.19 9.33 -2.24
N LYS A 24 -6.73 8.48 -1.36
CA LYS A 24 -6.62 7.02 -1.52
C LYS A 24 -7.26 6.51 -2.82
N GLY A 25 -8.29 7.19 -3.31
CA GLY A 25 -8.92 6.86 -4.59
C GLY A 25 -7.96 7.09 -5.75
N TRP A 26 -7.22 8.20 -5.72
CA TRP A 26 -6.17 8.48 -6.69
C TRP A 26 -5.08 7.39 -6.69
N LEU A 27 -4.57 7.01 -5.51
CA LEU A 27 -3.58 5.93 -5.42
C LEU A 27 -4.09 4.61 -5.99
N ILE A 28 -5.35 4.27 -5.75
CA ILE A 28 -5.94 3.05 -6.28
C ILE A 28 -5.94 3.06 -7.81
N GLU A 29 -6.39 4.15 -8.43
CA GLU A 29 -6.41 4.27 -9.89
C GLU A 29 -4.99 4.32 -10.48
N GLU A 30 -4.05 4.97 -9.81
CA GLU A 30 -2.66 5.03 -10.24
C GLU A 30 -2.01 3.63 -10.22
N VAL A 31 -2.22 2.87 -9.15
CA VAL A 31 -1.71 1.49 -9.04
C VAL A 31 -2.34 0.58 -10.09
N LYS A 32 -3.65 0.70 -10.36
CA LYS A 32 -4.31 -0.03 -11.46
C LYS A 32 -3.69 0.30 -12.81
N ARG A 33 -3.50 1.60 -13.10
CA ARG A 33 -2.90 2.07 -14.35
C ARG A 33 -1.46 1.58 -14.50
N HIS A 34 -0.69 1.60 -13.42
CA HIS A 34 0.71 1.19 -13.42
C HIS A 34 0.89 -0.32 -13.57
N THR A 35 0.08 -1.12 -12.88
CA THR A 35 0.27 -2.59 -12.82
C THR A 35 -0.56 -3.37 -13.82
N GLY A 36 -1.66 -2.79 -14.32
CA GLY A 36 -2.70 -3.48 -15.08
C GLY A 36 -3.51 -4.50 -14.26
N LEU A 37 -3.35 -4.51 -12.93
CA LEU A 37 -3.98 -5.50 -12.05
C LEU A 37 -5.20 -4.93 -11.32
N TYR A 38 -6.07 -5.84 -10.87
CA TYR A 38 -7.16 -5.48 -9.97
C TYR A 38 -6.63 -4.99 -8.64
N PHE A 39 -7.06 -3.78 -8.25
CA PHE A 39 -6.72 -3.17 -6.98
C PHE A 39 -7.89 -2.30 -6.49
N ASP A 40 -8.29 -2.42 -5.23
CA ASP A 40 -9.44 -1.70 -4.69
C ASP A 40 -9.20 -1.20 -3.25
N ARG A 41 -10.20 -0.55 -2.65
CA ARG A 41 -10.09 0.00 -1.30
C ARG A 41 -9.92 -1.09 -0.23
N SER A 42 -10.54 -2.26 -0.41
CA SER A 42 -10.40 -3.40 0.52
C SER A 42 -8.98 -3.97 0.47
N TYR A 43 -8.42 -4.11 -0.73
CA TYR A 43 -7.05 -4.53 -0.98
C TYR A 43 -6.06 -3.56 -0.37
N LEU A 44 -6.21 -2.26 -0.65
CA LEU A 44 -5.38 -1.21 -0.04
C LEU A 44 -5.45 -1.29 1.49
N ARG A 45 -6.64 -1.47 2.08
CA ARG A 45 -6.79 -1.61 3.52
C ARG A 45 -6.03 -2.81 4.08
N LYS A 46 -6.03 -3.96 3.38
CA LYS A 46 -5.26 -5.15 3.77
C LYS A 46 -3.75 -4.90 3.72
N ILE A 47 -3.27 -4.12 2.76
CA ILE A 47 -1.86 -3.69 2.69
C ILE A 47 -1.54 -2.75 3.86
N GLU A 48 -2.38 -1.75 4.09
CA GLU A 48 -2.23 -0.76 5.15
C GLU A 48 -2.22 -1.37 6.56
N THR A 49 -2.90 -2.50 6.77
CA THR A 49 -2.92 -3.25 8.04
C THR A 49 -1.91 -4.40 8.08
N GLY A 50 -1.11 -4.59 7.01
CA GLY A 50 -0.11 -5.66 6.91
C GLY A 50 -0.68 -7.07 6.75
N GLN A 51 -1.96 -7.20 6.37
CA GLN A 51 -2.60 -8.50 6.09
C GLN A 51 -2.25 -9.04 4.70
N LEU A 52 -1.78 -8.19 3.80
CA LEU A 52 -1.45 -8.53 2.43
C LEU A 52 -0.23 -7.73 1.98
N ALA A 53 0.65 -8.35 1.21
CA ALA A 53 1.85 -7.71 0.71
C ALA A 53 2.21 -8.31 -0.66
N THR A 54 1.29 -8.21 -1.61
CA THR A 54 1.51 -8.70 -2.98
C THR A 54 2.65 -7.91 -3.61
N PRO A 55 3.79 -8.54 -3.97
CA PRO A 55 5.01 -7.82 -4.33
C PRO A 55 4.79 -6.76 -5.41
N LYS A 56 4.21 -7.15 -6.55
CA LYS A 56 3.94 -6.23 -7.66
C LYS A 56 3.06 -5.03 -7.31
N ILE A 57 2.14 -5.17 -6.35
CA ILE A 57 1.30 -4.06 -5.89
C ILE A 57 2.07 -3.17 -4.91
N VAL A 58 2.83 -3.77 -3.99
CA VAL A 58 3.66 -3.03 -3.03
C VAL A 58 4.74 -2.22 -3.75
N ASP A 59 5.41 -2.83 -4.73
CA ASP A 59 6.44 -2.18 -5.54
C ASP A 59 5.85 -0.99 -6.30
N ALA A 60 4.69 -1.17 -6.95
CA ALA A 60 4.00 -0.08 -7.62
C ALA A 60 3.61 1.07 -6.67
N ILE A 61 3.10 0.75 -5.47
CA ILE A 61 2.80 1.78 -4.46
C ILE A 61 4.07 2.54 -4.06
N CYS A 62 5.19 1.84 -3.88
CA CYS A 62 6.47 2.46 -3.53
C CYS A 62 6.97 3.39 -4.65
N GLU A 63 6.90 2.96 -5.89
CA GLU A 63 7.29 3.74 -7.07
C GLU A 63 6.40 5.00 -7.22
N ILE A 64 5.08 4.84 -7.17
CA ILE A 64 4.11 5.93 -7.30
C ILE A 64 4.28 6.98 -6.19
N LEU A 65 4.52 6.55 -4.95
CA LEU A 65 4.62 7.44 -3.80
C LEU A 65 6.05 7.90 -3.50
N GLY A 66 7.05 7.48 -4.29
CA GLY A 66 8.46 7.76 -4.02
C GLY A 66 8.89 7.33 -2.62
N ILE A 67 8.42 6.15 -2.18
CA ILE A 67 8.80 5.54 -0.91
C ILE A 67 9.98 4.62 -1.20
N ALA A 68 11.13 4.87 -0.58
CA ALA A 68 12.26 3.96 -0.66
C ALA A 68 11.81 2.57 -0.15
N VAL A 69 12.05 1.53 -0.97
CA VAL A 69 11.85 0.12 -0.63
C VAL A 69 12.89 -0.27 0.44
N GLN A 70 12.71 0.24 1.64
CA GLN A 70 13.53 -0.08 2.80
C GLN A 70 12.61 -0.73 3.84
N GLY A 71 12.57 -2.05 3.81
CA GLY A 71 12.16 -2.90 4.93
C GLY A 71 11.09 -3.96 4.61
N ASP A 72 11.48 -5.23 4.58
CA ASP A 72 10.77 -6.42 5.08
C ASP A 72 9.29 -6.70 4.70
N TYR A 73 8.63 -5.97 3.80
CA TYR A 73 7.25 -6.32 3.37
C TYR A 73 7.18 -7.65 2.60
N THR A 74 8.32 -8.19 2.16
CA THR A 74 8.45 -9.47 1.45
C THR A 74 8.51 -10.67 2.39
N LYS A 75 8.61 -10.48 3.71
CA LYS A 75 8.54 -11.60 4.64
C LYS A 75 7.09 -12.06 4.76
N ARG A 76 6.72 -13.07 3.96
CA ARG A 76 5.65 -13.98 4.33
C ARG A 76 5.89 -14.35 5.78
N LYS A 77 4.93 -14.05 6.67
CA LYS A 77 4.80 -14.83 7.90
C LYS A 77 4.32 -16.22 7.49
N ASP A 78 5.24 -16.99 6.91
CA ASP A 78 5.14 -18.44 7.02
C ASP A 78 5.78 -18.76 8.38
N GLN A 79 4.93 -19.31 9.26
CA GLN A 79 5.15 -19.80 10.63
C GLN A 79 4.78 -18.87 11.79
#